data_AF-A0A8J5P3R8-F1
#
_entry.id   AF-A0A8J5P3R8-F1
#
_cell.length_a   1.000
_cell.length_b   1.000
_cell.length_c   1.000
_cell.angle_alpha   90.00
_cell.angle_beta   90.00
_cell.angle_gamma   90.00
#
_symmetry.space_group_name_H-M   'P 1'
#
loop_
_entity.id
_entity.type
_entity.pdbx_description
1 polymer ?
#
loop_
_entity_poly.entity_id
_entity_poly.type
_entity_poly.pdbx_seq_one_letter_code
_entity_poly.pdbx_strand_id
1 'polypeptide(L)'
;MQIYNAVSHRVYLIDVYWLGATTLWAVNRFKIFLKGILESEDIIKVFFDVKKYSEALHSQYKIKLAGVHDLQLMELATSENPYRLSDLDGCFSRDAPRLSGNG
;
A
#
# COMPACT_ATOMS: atom_id res chain seq x y z
N MET A 1 4.19 2.26 -10.42
CA MET A 1 3.72 1.65 -9.16
C MET A 1 4.89 1.57 -8.19
N GLN A 2 4.71 1.99 -6.94
CA GLN A 2 5.76 1.94 -5.91
C GLN A 2 5.46 0.85 -4.88
N ILE A 3 6.47 0.09 -4.47
CA ILE A 3 6.37 -0.92 -3.41
C ILE A 3 7.52 -0.71 -2.42
N TYR A 4 7.20 -0.65 -1.14
CA TYR A 4 8.18 -0.68 -0.07
C TYR A 4 8.21 -2.07 0.57
N ASN A 5 9.38 -2.70 0.62
CA ASN A 5 9.60 -3.93 1.36
C ASN A 5 10.10 -3.60 2.76
N ALA A 6 9.24 -3.83 3.76
CA ALA A 6 9.53 -3.55 5.16
C ALA A 6 10.67 -4.40 5.75
N VAL A 7 10.88 -5.63 5.25
CA VAL A 7 11.95 -6.52 5.72
C VAL A 7 13.31 -6.06 5.20
N SER A 8 13.40 -5.71 3.92
CA SER A 8 14.67 -5.32 3.31
C SER A 8 14.94 -3.82 3.33
N HIS A 9 13.99 -3.00 3.78
CA HIS A 9 14.02 -1.54 3.71
C HIS A 9 14.34 -0.99 2.30
N ARG A 10 13.75 -1.59 1.27
CA ARG A 10 13.97 -1.19 -0.13
C ARG A 10 12.67 -0.70 -0.76
N VAL A 11 12.78 0.39 -1.50
CA VAL A 11 11.72 0.89 -2.35
C VAL A 11 11.97 0.43 -3.78
N TYR A 12 10.95 -0.18 -4.38
CA TYR A 12 10.93 -0.61 -5.76
C TYR A 12 9.96 0.28 -6.54
N LEU A 13 10.44 0.87 -7.63
CA LEU A 13 9.59 1.55 -8.61
C LEU A 13 9.41 0.64 -9.81
N ILE A 14 8.17 0.23 -10.05
CA ILE A 14 7.78 -0.63 -11.16
C ILE A 14 7.09 0.25 -12.18
N ASP A 15 7.70 0.40 -13.34
CA ASP A 15 7.15 1.15 -14.46
C ASP A 15 6.11 0.31 -15.21
N VAL A 16 4.89 0.27 -14.67
CA VAL A 16 3.76 -0.46 -15.27
C VAL A 16 3.27 0.21 -16.57
N TYR A 17 3.57 1.50 -16.77
CA TYR A 17 3.17 2.23 -17.98
C TYR A 17 3.98 1.76 -19.19
N TRP A 18 5.32 1.74 -19.06
CA TRP A 18 6.20 1.29 -20.14
C TRP A 18 6.25 -0.23 -20.29
N LEU A 19 6.25 -0.98 -19.18
CA LEU A 19 6.38 -2.43 -19.21
C LEU A 19 5.06 -3.16 -19.53
N GLY A 20 3.93 -2.45 -19.52
CA GLY A 20 2.60 -2.98 -19.83
C GLY A 20 2.05 -3.93 -18.76
N ALA A 21 0.91 -4.58 -19.02
CA ALA A 21 0.31 -5.50 -18.04
C ALA A 21 1.14 -6.77 -17.81
N THR A 22 1.98 -7.16 -18.78
CA THR A 22 2.78 -8.39 -18.75
C THR A 22 3.79 -8.44 -17.61
N THR A 23 4.30 -7.31 -17.13
CA THR A 23 5.17 -7.27 -15.92
C THR A 23 4.47 -7.80 -14.67
N LEU A 24 3.15 -7.63 -14.56
CA LEU A 24 2.38 -8.14 -13.41
C LEU A 24 2.29 -9.68 -13.41
N TRP A 25 2.41 -10.30 -14.58
CA TRP A 25 2.34 -11.75 -14.79
C TRP A 25 3.71 -12.41 -14.99
N ALA A 26 4.78 -11.61 -15.04
CA ALA A 26 6.13 -12.11 -15.23
C ALA A 26 6.53 -13.00 -14.06
N VAL A 27 6.88 -14.24 -14.38
CA VAL A 27 7.15 -15.29 -13.40
C VAL A 27 8.64 -15.33 -13.11
N ASN A 28 9.02 -15.26 -11.83
CA ASN A 28 10.41 -15.42 -11.43
C ASN A 28 10.82 -16.92 -11.38
N ARG A 29 12.09 -17.19 -11.08
CA ARG A 29 12.64 -18.55 -10.90
C ARG A 29 11.93 -19.40 -9.84
N PHE A 30 11.18 -18.78 -8.93
CA PHE A 30 10.40 -19.42 -7.87
C PHE A 30 8.92 -19.56 -8.21
N LYS A 31 8.53 -19.33 -9.47
CA LYS A 31 7.13 -19.37 -9.93
C LYS A 31 6.22 -18.31 -9.29
N ILE A 32 6.80 -17.27 -8.70
CA ILE A 32 6.07 -16.14 -8.12
C ILE A 32 6.03 -15.01 -9.16
N PHE A 33 4.85 -14.41 -9.32
CA PHE A 33 4.63 -13.23 -10.13
C PHE A 33 3.95 -12.15 -9.27
N LEU A 34 4.11 -10.90 -9.66
CA LEU A 34 3.70 -9.75 -8.86
C LEU A 34 2.19 -9.71 -8.58
N LYS A 35 1.36 -10.10 -9.55
CA LYS A 35 -0.08 -10.26 -9.31
C LYS A 35 -0.36 -11.29 -8.20
N GLY A 36 0.35 -12.42 -8.16
CA GLY A 36 0.18 -13.41 -7.10
C GLY A 36 0.48 -12.83 -5.71
N ILE A 37 1.48 -11.96 -5.60
CA ILE A 37 1.79 -11.25 -4.34
C ILE A 37 0.64 -10.29 -3.95
N LEU A 38 0.12 -9.54 -4.92
CA LEU A 38 -0.96 -8.58 -4.71
C LEU A 38 -2.29 -9.27 -4.31
N GLU A 39 -2.55 -10.47 -4.82
CA GLU A 39 -3.78 -11.23 -4.54
C GLU A 39 -3.68 -12.22 -3.38
N SER A 40 -2.48 -12.44 -2.82
CA SER A 40 -2.29 -13.34 -1.68
C SER A 40 -2.90 -12.76 -0.40
N GLU A 41 -3.67 -13.55 0.36
CA GLU A 41 -4.15 -13.16 1.70
C GLU A 41 -3.05 -13.25 2.77
N ASP A 42 -2.08 -14.16 2.57
CA ASP A 42 -0.99 -14.40 3.50
C ASP A 42 0.09 -13.31 3.50
N ILE A 43 0.18 -12.54 2.40
CA ILE A 43 1.10 -11.42 2.29
C ILE A 43 0.35 -10.13 2.59
N ILE A 44 0.69 -9.50 3.71
CA ILE A 44 0.12 -8.23 4.12
C ILE A 44 0.62 -7.09 3.21
N LYS A 45 -0.33 -6.36 2.61
CA LYS A 45 -0.06 -5.10 1.92
C LYS A 45 -0.64 -3.95 2.72
N VAL A 46 0.21 -3.00 3.06
CA VAL A 46 -0.17 -1.79 3.77
C VAL A 46 -0.45 -0.68 2.75
N PHE A 47 -1.66 -0.12 2.78
CA PHE A 47 -2.08 0.99 1.92
C PHE A 47 -2.58 2.17 2.77
N PHE A 48 -2.58 3.35 2.18
CA PHE A 48 -3.32 4.50 2.67
C PHE A 48 -4.42 4.81 1.65
N ASP A 49 -5.68 4.80 2.06
CA ASP A 49 -6.85 4.91 1.18
C ASP A 49 -6.80 3.85 0.04
N VAL A 50 -7.01 2.59 0.40
CA VAL A 50 -6.88 1.48 -0.55
C VAL A 50 -7.93 1.51 -1.66
N LYS A 51 -9.07 2.17 -1.46
CA LYS A 51 -10.22 2.13 -2.38
C LYS A 51 -9.82 2.52 -3.79
N LYS A 52 -9.13 3.66 -3.92
CA LYS A 52 -8.65 4.19 -5.20
C LYS A 52 -7.69 3.21 -5.90
N TYR A 53 -6.75 2.63 -5.15
CA TYR A 53 -5.76 1.72 -5.71
C TYR A 53 -6.37 0.38 -6.11
N SER A 54 -7.28 -0.17 -5.28
CA SER A 54 -7.99 -1.41 -5.56
C SER A 54 -8.84 -1.29 -6.83
N GLU A 55 -9.56 -0.18 -7.00
CA GLU A 55 -10.36 0.07 -8.21
C GLU A 55 -9.49 0.17 -9.47
N ALA A 56 -8.37 0.90 -9.41
CA ALA A 56 -7.43 0.99 -10.53
C ALA A 56 -6.83 -0.38 -10.89
N LEU A 57 -6.38 -1.15 -9.89
CA LEU A 57 -5.81 -2.48 -10.07
C LEU A 57 -6.83 -3.47 -10.66
N HIS A 58 -8.07 -3.44 -10.18
CA HIS A 58 -9.11 -4.33 -10.68
C HIS A 58 -9.57 -3.93 -12.08
N SER A 59 -9.86 -2.65 -12.33
CA SER A 59 -10.37 -2.19 -13.63
C SER A 59 -9.37 -2.40 -14.76
N GLN A 60 -8.10 -2.00 -14.55
CA GLN A 60 -7.06 -2.00 -15.58
C GLN A 60 -6.36 -3.36 -15.72
N TYR A 61 -6.14 -4.09 -14.63
CA TYR A 61 -5.27 -5.27 -14.63
C TYR A 61 -5.96 -6.56 -14.16
N LYS A 62 -7.25 -6.50 -13.79
CA LYS A 62 -8.02 -7.64 -13.25
C LYS A 62 -7.35 -8.27 -12.02
N ILE A 63 -6.72 -7.44 -11.20
CA ILE A 63 -6.10 -7.85 -9.94
C ILE A 63 -7.11 -7.69 -8.82
N LYS A 64 -7.37 -8.76 -8.08
CA LYS A 64 -8.19 -8.75 -6.87
C LYS A 64 -7.31 -8.62 -5.64
N LEU A 65 -7.02 -7.38 -5.25
CA LEU A 65 -6.17 -7.09 -4.10
C LEU A 65 -6.74 -7.77 -2.83
N ALA A 66 -5.91 -8.53 -2.13
CA ALA A 66 -6.28 -9.25 -0.89
C ALA A 66 -5.25 -8.96 0.21
N GLY A 67 -5.46 -9.41 1.45
CA GLY A 67 -4.47 -9.24 2.54
C GLY A 67 -4.10 -7.77 2.80
N VAL A 68 -5.08 -6.86 2.76
CA VAL A 68 -4.85 -5.41 2.89
C VAL A 68 -5.02 -4.96 4.33
N HIS A 69 -4.06 -4.19 4.82
CA HIS A 69 -4.24 -3.31 5.97
C HIS A 69 -4.30 -1.85 5.48
N ASP A 70 -5.43 -1.18 5.71
CA ASP A 70 -5.61 0.23 5.34
C ASP A 70 -5.28 1.12 6.55
N LEU A 71 -4.14 1.83 6.47
CA LEU A 71 -3.66 2.71 7.53
C LEU A 71 -4.64 3.85 7.82
N GLN A 72 -5.37 4.36 6.82
CA GLN A 72 -6.32 5.45 7.04
C GLN A 72 -7.49 4.97 7.90
N LEU A 73 -7.98 3.75 7.65
CA LEU A 73 -9.04 3.16 8.46
C LEU A 73 -8.56 2.73 9.84
N MET A 74 -7.34 2.21 9.94
CA MET A 74 -6.73 1.90 11.24
C MET A 74 -6.58 3.16 12.09
N GLU A 75 -6.14 4.28 11.49
CA GLU A 75 -6.04 5.56 12.17
C GLU A 75 -7.42 6.06 12.62
N LEU A 76 -8.41 6.05 11.73
CA LEU A 76 -9.78 6.44 12.05
C LEU A 76 -10.33 5.63 13.25
N ALA A 77 -10.10 4.32 13.25
CA ALA A 77 -10.56 3.42 14.32
C ALA A 77 -9.90 3.69 15.68
N THR A 78 -8.70 4.28 15.67
CA THR A 78 -7.98 4.68 16.89
C THR A 78 -8.17 6.15 17.27
N SER A 79 -8.84 6.94 16.42
CA SER A 79 -8.99 8.38 16.62
C SER A 79 -10.07 8.72 17.66
N GLU A 80 -9.92 9.88 18.32
CA GLU A 80 -10.96 10.42 19.21
C GLU A 80 -12.22 10.85 18.44
N ASN A 81 -12.13 11.04 17.12
CA ASN A 81 -13.23 11.43 16.27
C ASN A 81 -13.40 10.46 15.08
N PRO A 82 -14.09 9.33 15.29
CA PRO A 82 -14.18 8.22 14.33
C PRO A 82 -15.03 8.54 13.09
N TYR A 83 -15.44 9.80 12.91
CA TYR A 83 -16.21 10.27 11.75
C TYR A 83 -15.37 11.09 10.77
N ARG A 84 -14.11 11.41 11.11
CA ARG A 84 -13.24 12.21 10.27
C ARG A 84 -12.04 11.41 9.80
N LEU A 85 -12.05 11.05 8.52
CA LEU A 85 -10.87 10.49 7.87
C LEU A 85 -9.77 11.55 7.79
N SER A 86 -8.56 11.10 8.08
CA SER A 86 -7.37 11.91 7.98
C SER A 86 -6.73 11.75 6.61
N ASP A 87 -6.09 12.81 6.14
CA ASP A 87 -5.14 12.71 5.04
C ASP A 87 -3.79 12.20 5.54
N LEU A 88 -2.91 11.87 4.59
CA LEU A 88 -1.61 11.30 4.88
C LEU A 88 -0.76 12.26 5.74
N ASP A 89 -0.77 13.55 5.39
CA ASP A 89 -0.03 14.60 6.13
C ASP A 89 -0.56 14.77 7.55
N GLY A 90 -1.88 14.68 7.75
CA GLY A 90 -2.52 14.71 9.05
C GLY A 90 -2.12 13.52 9.94
N CYS A 91 -2.08 12.31 9.37
CA CYS A 91 -1.58 11.12 10.08
C CYS A 91 -0.10 11.31 10.45
N PHE A 92 0.74 11.72 9.49
CA PHE A 92 2.16 11.97 9.75
C PHE A 92 2.39 13.01 10.84
N SER A 93 1.64 14.11 10.84
CA SER A 93 1.82 15.18 11.83
C SER A 93 1.47 14.74 13.26
N ARG A 94 0.58 13.76 13.43
CA ARG A 94 0.22 13.20 14.73
C ARG A 94 1.20 12.14 15.22
N ASP A 95 1.70 11.31 14.31
CA ASP A 95 2.59 10.19 14.62
C ASP A 95 4.08 10.56 14.58
N ALA A 96 4.44 11.66 13.91
CA ALA A 96 5.79 12.19 13.96
C ALA A 96 6.15 12.42 15.44
N PRO A 97 7.31 11.92 15.90
CA PRO A 97 7.75 12.21 17.25
C PRO A 97 7.73 13.72 17.41
N ARG A 98 6.93 14.21 18.37
CA ARG A 98 6.99 15.61 18.79
C ARG A 98 8.44 15.82 19.18
N LEU A 99 9.22 16.44 18.29
CA LEU A 99 10.51 16.97 18.67
C LEU A 99 10.16 17.99 19.75
N SER A 100 10.31 17.59 21.01
CA SER A 100 10.25 18.51 22.13
C SER A 100 11.40 19.48 21.91
N GLY A 101 11.09 20.61 21.28
CA GLY A 101 11.99 21.75 21.23
C GLY A 101 12.15 22.25 22.67
N ASN A 102 13.19 21.78 23.34
CA ASN A 102 13.71 22.48 24.50
C ASN A 102 14.44 23.71 23.98
N GLY A 103 13.79 24.87 24.10
CA GLY A 103 14.38 26.21 24.00
C GLY A 103 14.01 26.99 25.24
#